data_AF-A0A099J2I2-F1
#
_entry.id   AF-A0A099J2I2-F1
#
_cell.length_a   1.000
_cell.length_b   1.000
_cell.length_c   1.000
_cell.angle_alpha   90.00
_cell.angle_beta   90.00
_cell.angle_gamma   90.00
#
_symmetry.space_group_name_H-M   'P 1'
#
loop_
_entity.id
_entity.type
_entity.pdbx_description
1 polymer ?
#
loop_
_entity_poly.entity_id
_entity_poly.type
_entity_poly.pdbx_seq_one_letter_code
_entity_poly.pdbx_strand_id
1 'polypeptide(L)'
;MLAVLTLLVASVTLLTGATPSPAPVPAVAVAAAADSAVPGNVAADARGERHVTSVVAARRGLSELQYADALEGFRDNRLQAIGRVAVARSVLASAQLALDSSAGHVLTEASRQALAAGIRLQALRLTLAAGQIDESYVRAAASRSGGPFRLEPPSLTAATSTLDGMRFGWASSLDAVRGELAGLVQAVHADVAAWQAEQARLAAMEAARVAEAARVAARAAAAAPVAAPRASGARPVATAPRPAAGVSPGAAASVAVPALFNKLVWTSGFQSEIDACRGAVDVTGNYGVATIAEHWSCGGSRFPGTGRQITFSGVRAGTYLVGGVVAVL
;
A
#
# COMPACT_ATOMS: atom_id res chain seq x y z
N MET A 1 -10.15 4.55 1.97
CA MET A 1 -10.01 5.99 1.69
C MET A 1 -9.18 6.09 0.41
N LEU A 2 -9.56 6.92 -0.56
CA LEU A 2 -8.58 7.30 -1.59
C LEU A 2 -7.59 8.24 -0.91
N ALA A 3 -6.33 7.81 -0.82
CA ALA A 3 -5.25 8.77 -0.68
C ALA A 3 -5.20 9.57 -2.00
N VAL A 4 -4.97 10.88 -1.87
CA VAL A 4 -4.53 11.71 -2.98
C VAL A 4 -3.23 12.33 -2.51
N LEU A 5 -2.15 11.58 -2.69
CA LEU A 5 -0.83 12.03 -2.30
C LEU A 5 -0.38 13.17 -3.23
N THR A 6 -0.35 14.41 -2.74
CA THR A 6 0.14 15.55 -3.52
C THR A 6 1.67 15.60 -3.40
N LEU A 7 2.37 15.01 -4.36
CA LEU A 7 3.81 14.74 -4.30
C LEU A 7 4.62 15.78 -5.09
N LEU A 8 5.42 16.60 -4.42
CA LEU A 8 5.98 17.85 -4.96
C LEU A 8 7.43 17.69 -5.46
N VAL A 9 7.73 17.77 -6.77
CA VAL A 9 9.15 17.90 -7.20
C VAL A 9 9.61 19.34 -7.17
N ALA A 10 10.78 19.62 -6.59
CA ALA A 10 11.57 20.79 -6.96
C ALA A 10 12.56 20.42 -8.09
N SER A 11 12.07 20.38 -9.34
CA SER A 11 12.89 20.06 -10.51
C SER A 11 13.73 21.24 -10.97
N VAL A 12 15.05 21.05 -11.05
CA VAL A 12 15.88 21.72 -12.06
C VAL A 12 15.67 20.97 -13.37
N THR A 13 15.23 21.66 -14.43
CA THR A 13 14.70 21.06 -15.66
C THR A 13 15.78 20.47 -16.58
N LEU A 14 15.54 19.28 -17.16
CA LEU A 14 16.02 18.83 -18.49
C LEU A 14 15.16 17.66 -19.03
N LEU A 15 15.14 17.47 -20.36
CA LEU A 15 14.18 16.68 -21.17
C LEU A 15 14.76 15.29 -21.60
N THR A 16 14.05 14.25 -22.12
CA THR A 16 12.64 13.94 -22.48
C THR A 16 12.48 12.41 -22.71
N GLY A 17 11.25 11.84 -22.74
CA GLY A 17 10.96 10.59 -23.48
C GLY A 17 9.79 9.71 -22.98
N ALA A 18 9.00 9.14 -23.91
CA ALA A 18 7.81 8.29 -23.63
C ALA A 18 7.83 6.95 -24.40
N THR A 19 6.98 5.97 -24.04
CA THR A 19 6.84 4.67 -24.72
C THR A 19 5.36 4.18 -24.84
N PRO A 20 5.01 3.26 -25.78
CA PRO A 20 3.62 2.96 -26.19
C PRO A 20 3.04 1.60 -25.71
N SER A 21 1.76 1.35 -26.04
CA SER A 21 0.89 0.26 -25.55
C SER A 21 0.70 -0.91 -26.55
N PRO A 22 0.40 -2.16 -26.12
CA PRO A 22 0.19 -3.33 -26.98
C PRO A 22 -1.29 -3.63 -27.35
N ALA A 23 -1.49 -4.52 -28.33
CA ALA A 23 -2.78 -4.86 -28.98
C ALA A 23 -3.36 -6.25 -28.58
N PRO A 24 -4.66 -6.53 -28.85
CA PRO A 24 -5.38 -7.74 -28.37
C PRO A 24 -5.38 -8.95 -29.33
N VAL A 25 -5.91 -10.09 -28.85
CA VAL A 25 -5.85 -11.44 -29.47
C VAL A 25 -7.27 -11.95 -29.82
N PRO A 26 -7.50 -12.68 -30.93
CA PRO A 26 -8.84 -13.08 -31.39
C PRO A 26 -9.38 -14.41 -30.84
N ALA A 27 -10.70 -14.61 -30.97
CA ALA A 27 -11.45 -15.79 -30.50
C ALA A 27 -11.77 -16.81 -31.61
N VAL A 28 -12.16 -18.04 -31.23
CA VAL A 28 -12.45 -19.19 -32.12
C VAL A 28 -13.90 -19.66 -31.95
N ALA A 29 -14.55 -20.05 -33.06
CA ALA A 29 -15.93 -20.53 -33.09
C ALA A 29 -16.02 -22.05 -33.33
N VAL A 30 -17.13 -22.67 -32.90
CA VAL A 30 -17.41 -24.12 -33.04
C VAL A 30 -18.65 -24.32 -33.91
N ALA A 31 -18.62 -25.28 -34.83
CA ALA A 31 -19.70 -25.58 -35.76
C ALA A 31 -20.50 -26.82 -35.34
N ALA A 32 -21.81 -26.81 -35.60
CA ALA A 32 -22.71 -27.95 -35.41
C ALA A 32 -22.97 -28.67 -36.73
N ALA A 33 -23.11 -30.00 -36.69
CA ALA A 33 -23.45 -30.83 -37.84
C ALA A 33 -24.82 -31.49 -37.66
N ALA A 34 -25.60 -31.51 -38.74
CA ALA A 34 -26.85 -32.25 -38.83
C ALA A 34 -26.90 -32.95 -40.19
N ASP A 35 -27.24 -34.24 -40.21
CA ASP A 35 -27.99 -34.84 -41.31
C ASP A 35 -28.63 -36.18 -40.89
N SER A 36 -29.73 -36.56 -41.55
CA SER A 36 -30.34 -37.89 -41.50
C SER A 36 -31.34 -38.09 -42.64
N ALA A 37 -30.96 -38.93 -43.61
CA ALA A 37 -31.84 -39.49 -44.62
C ALA A 37 -31.62 -41.01 -44.74
N VAL A 38 -32.72 -41.77 -44.88
CA VAL A 38 -32.77 -43.25 -44.93
C VAL A 38 -33.85 -43.59 -45.97
N PRO A 39 -33.57 -44.43 -47.00
CA PRO A 39 -34.00 -45.84 -46.91
C PRO A 39 -33.14 -46.88 -47.69
N GLY A 40 -33.27 -48.16 -47.32
CA GLY A 40 -32.75 -49.29 -48.11
C GLY A 40 -32.63 -50.61 -47.33
N ASN A 41 -33.58 -51.54 -47.51
CA ASN A 41 -33.59 -52.84 -46.83
C ASN A 41 -32.86 -53.96 -47.60
N VAL A 42 -31.56 -54.17 -47.36
CA VAL A 42 -30.92 -55.51 -47.45
C VAL A 42 -29.74 -55.59 -46.47
N ALA A 43 -29.91 -56.30 -45.34
CA ALA A 43 -28.89 -56.84 -44.42
C ALA A 43 -29.49 -56.94 -43.00
N ALA A 44 -29.66 -58.16 -42.49
CA ALA A 44 -30.08 -58.41 -41.11
C ALA A 44 -28.90 -58.36 -40.13
N ASP A 45 -27.71 -58.83 -40.53
CA ASP A 45 -26.50 -58.86 -39.69
C ASP A 45 -25.90 -57.47 -39.43
N ALA A 46 -25.77 -56.66 -40.48
CA ALA A 46 -25.16 -55.32 -40.41
C ALA A 46 -25.99 -54.28 -39.63
N ARG A 47 -27.03 -54.67 -38.88
CA ARG A 47 -27.78 -53.79 -37.97
C ARG A 47 -27.21 -53.83 -36.54
N GLY A 48 -26.67 -54.96 -36.10
CA GLY A 48 -26.09 -55.12 -34.76
C GLY A 48 -24.88 -54.20 -34.57
N GLU A 49 -23.89 -54.32 -35.45
CA GLU A 49 -22.63 -53.55 -35.38
C GLU A 49 -22.85 -52.03 -35.44
N ARG A 50 -23.75 -51.56 -36.32
CA ARG A 50 -24.08 -50.13 -36.42
C ARG A 50 -24.72 -49.58 -35.16
N HIS A 51 -25.53 -50.37 -34.44
CA HIS A 51 -26.15 -49.93 -33.20
C HIS A 51 -25.13 -49.86 -32.04
N VAL A 52 -24.23 -50.86 -31.93
CA VAL A 52 -23.14 -50.86 -30.93
C VAL A 52 -22.22 -49.64 -31.12
N THR A 53 -21.80 -49.35 -32.35
CA THR A 53 -20.93 -48.20 -32.65
C THR A 53 -21.58 -46.86 -32.26
N SER A 54 -22.88 -46.70 -32.50
CA SER A 54 -23.63 -45.49 -32.12
C SER A 54 -23.69 -45.29 -30.59
N VAL A 55 -23.98 -46.35 -29.83
CA VAL A 55 -24.05 -46.27 -28.35
C VAL A 55 -22.68 -45.98 -27.74
N VAL A 56 -21.60 -46.55 -28.29
CA VAL A 56 -20.23 -46.27 -27.85
C VAL A 56 -19.84 -44.82 -28.13
N ALA A 57 -20.15 -44.29 -29.32
CA ALA A 57 -19.90 -42.90 -29.67
C ALA A 57 -20.66 -41.91 -28.75
N ALA A 58 -21.95 -42.18 -28.48
CA ALA A 58 -22.77 -41.35 -27.60
C ALA A 58 -22.24 -41.33 -26.14
N ARG A 59 -21.86 -42.50 -25.60
CA ARG A 59 -21.27 -42.59 -24.25
C ARG A 59 -19.93 -41.85 -24.16
N ARG A 60 -19.09 -41.95 -25.19
CA ARG A 60 -17.83 -41.22 -25.28
C ARG A 60 -18.05 -39.71 -25.27
N GLY A 61 -18.97 -39.19 -26.09
CA GLY A 61 -19.29 -37.76 -26.13
C GLY A 61 -19.79 -37.22 -24.77
N LEU A 62 -20.62 -37.99 -24.05
CA LEU A 62 -21.06 -37.61 -22.71
C LEU A 62 -19.88 -37.53 -21.71
N SER A 63 -18.95 -38.49 -21.75
CA SER A 63 -17.77 -38.47 -20.88
C SER A 63 -16.78 -37.36 -21.23
N GLU A 64 -16.67 -36.99 -22.52
CA GLU A 64 -15.85 -35.85 -22.97
C GLU A 64 -16.43 -34.52 -22.48
N LEU A 65 -17.76 -34.35 -22.52
CA LEU A 65 -18.45 -33.19 -21.95
C LEU A 65 -18.30 -33.09 -20.43
N GLN A 66 -18.52 -34.18 -19.70
CA GLN A 66 -18.35 -34.24 -18.24
C GLN A 66 -16.91 -33.93 -17.81
N TYR A 67 -15.92 -34.35 -18.59
CA TYR A 67 -14.51 -34.03 -18.33
C TYR A 67 -14.18 -32.55 -18.62
N ALA A 68 -14.78 -31.95 -19.66
CA ALA A 68 -14.61 -30.55 -19.97
C ALA A 68 -15.17 -29.63 -18.86
N ASP A 69 -16.39 -29.92 -18.39
CA ASP A 69 -17.06 -29.21 -17.29
C ASP A 69 -16.26 -29.28 -15.99
N ALA A 70 -15.85 -30.48 -15.57
CA ALA A 70 -15.02 -30.66 -14.37
C ALA A 70 -13.65 -29.96 -14.46
N LEU A 71 -13.08 -29.84 -15.68
CA LEU A 71 -11.82 -29.12 -15.90
C LEU A 71 -12.02 -27.60 -15.82
N GLU A 72 -13.14 -27.06 -16.29
CA GLU A 72 -13.50 -25.66 -16.15
C GLU A 72 -13.74 -25.32 -14.67
N GLY A 73 -14.58 -26.09 -13.98
CA GLY A 73 -14.80 -25.96 -12.54
C GLY A 73 -13.50 -26.07 -11.72
N PHE A 74 -12.56 -26.95 -12.09
CA PHE A 74 -11.23 -27.01 -11.47
C PHE A 74 -10.43 -25.71 -11.68
N ARG A 75 -10.42 -25.15 -12.90
CA ARG A 75 -9.69 -23.92 -13.23
C ARG A 75 -10.21 -22.72 -12.45
N ASP A 76 -11.53 -22.57 -12.35
CA ASP A 76 -12.17 -21.49 -11.62
C ASP A 76 -11.91 -21.58 -10.12
N ASN A 77 -12.07 -22.77 -9.53
CA ASN A 77 -11.75 -23.02 -8.13
C ASN A 77 -10.27 -22.71 -7.83
N ARG A 78 -9.35 -23.06 -8.76
CA ARG A 78 -7.92 -22.75 -8.63
C ARG A 78 -7.66 -21.24 -8.74
N LEU A 79 -8.32 -20.53 -9.65
CA LEU A 79 -8.18 -19.08 -9.80
C LEU A 79 -8.67 -18.34 -8.54
N GLN A 80 -9.81 -18.75 -7.99
CA GLN A 80 -10.30 -18.23 -6.71
C GLN A 80 -9.33 -18.51 -5.56
N ALA A 81 -8.75 -19.71 -5.48
CA ALA A 81 -7.76 -20.07 -4.47
C ALA A 81 -6.49 -19.19 -4.56
N ILE A 82 -6.00 -18.92 -5.77
CA ILE A 82 -4.89 -17.98 -6.02
C ILE A 82 -5.25 -16.57 -5.55
N GLY A 83 -6.48 -16.10 -5.84
CA GLY A 83 -7.00 -14.82 -5.37
C GLY A 83 -7.00 -14.70 -3.84
N ARG A 84 -7.49 -15.72 -3.12
CA ARG A 84 -7.45 -15.78 -1.64
C ARG A 84 -6.03 -15.71 -1.10
N VAL A 85 -5.08 -16.45 -1.70
CA VAL A 85 -3.65 -16.39 -1.33
C VAL A 85 -3.08 -14.98 -1.52
N ALA A 86 -3.39 -14.31 -2.63
CA ALA A 86 -2.93 -12.95 -2.88
C ALA A 86 -3.47 -11.94 -1.84
N VAL A 87 -4.77 -12.02 -1.51
CA VAL A 87 -5.38 -11.19 -0.46
C VAL A 87 -4.75 -11.46 0.90
N ALA A 88 -4.53 -12.73 1.26
CA ALA A 88 -3.89 -13.08 2.53
C ALA A 88 -2.44 -12.57 2.62
N ARG A 89 -1.65 -12.63 1.52
CA ARG A 89 -0.30 -12.02 1.47
C ARG A 89 -0.34 -10.52 1.74
N SER A 90 -1.31 -9.81 1.15
CA SER A 90 -1.47 -8.36 1.38
C SER A 90 -1.81 -8.06 2.86
N VAL A 91 -2.74 -8.80 3.47
CA VAL A 91 -3.08 -8.63 4.90
C VAL A 91 -1.87 -8.92 5.80
N LEU A 92 -1.11 -9.98 5.52
CA LEU A 92 0.13 -10.31 6.23
C LEU A 92 1.16 -9.17 6.15
N ALA A 93 1.36 -8.58 4.96
CA ALA A 93 2.27 -7.46 4.77
C ALA A 93 1.82 -6.20 5.55
N SER A 94 0.53 -5.87 5.54
CA SER A 94 0.00 -4.75 6.35
C SER A 94 0.14 -4.99 7.85
N ALA A 95 -0.07 -6.23 8.32
CA ALA A 95 0.13 -6.61 9.71
C ALA A 95 1.61 -6.50 10.13
N GLN A 96 2.53 -6.90 9.25
CA GLN A 96 3.97 -6.77 9.46
C GLN A 96 4.39 -5.28 9.56
N LEU A 97 3.85 -4.40 8.69
CA LEU A 97 4.13 -2.97 8.76
C LEU A 97 3.68 -2.35 10.10
N ALA A 98 2.53 -2.77 10.66
CA ALA A 98 2.08 -2.34 11.98
C ALA A 98 2.97 -2.88 13.12
N LEU A 99 3.50 -4.10 12.98
CA LEU A 99 4.47 -4.66 13.92
C LEU A 99 5.81 -3.90 13.89
N ASP A 100 6.30 -3.56 12.70
CA ASP A 100 7.59 -2.89 12.53
C ASP A 100 7.54 -1.42 12.98
N SER A 101 6.51 -0.67 12.57
CA SER A 101 6.30 0.74 12.93
C SER A 101 6.02 0.98 14.43
N SER A 102 5.65 -0.06 15.19
CA SER A 102 5.45 0.01 16.64
C SER A 102 6.74 -0.23 17.45
N ALA A 103 7.89 -0.45 16.80
CA ALA A 103 9.17 -0.71 17.46
C ALA A 103 9.61 0.44 18.39
N GLY A 104 9.76 0.14 19.69
CA GLY A 104 10.13 1.14 20.71
C GLY A 104 9.02 2.16 21.03
N HIS A 105 7.83 2.01 20.44
CA HIS A 105 6.71 2.93 20.55
C HIS A 105 5.52 2.34 21.31
N VAL A 106 5.76 1.39 22.23
CA VAL A 106 4.77 0.76 23.10
C VAL A 106 5.23 0.77 24.55
N LEU A 107 4.30 0.77 25.51
CA LEU A 107 4.62 0.69 26.94
C LEU A 107 4.99 -0.74 27.38
N THR A 108 4.46 -1.76 26.70
CA THR A 108 4.80 -3.17 26.92
C THR A 108 4.88 -3.90 25.58
N GLU A 109 5.67 -4.96 25.50
CA GLU A 109 5.91 -5.70 24.25
C GLU A 109 4.83 -6.78 23.98
N ALA A 110 3.81 -6.90 24.84
CA ALA A 110 2.85 -8.01 24.84
C ALA A 110 2.00 -8.07 23.55
N SER A 111 1.36 -6.97 23.14
CA SER A 111 0.55 -6.95 21.91
C SER A 111 1.40 -7.15 20.65
N ARG A 112 2.64 -6.65 20.64
CA ARG A 112 3.59 -6.85 19.54
C ARG A 112 4.01 -8.32 19.42
N GLN A 113 4.29 -8.99 20.54
CA GLN A 113 4.54 -10.44 20.57
C GLN A 113 3.33 -11.25 20.09
N ALA A 114 2.12 -10.87 20.50
CA ALA A 114 0.88 -11.52 20.05
C ALA A 114 0.67 -11.34 18.54
N LEU A 115 0.87 -10.14 18.00
CA LEU A 115 0.82 -9.87 16.56
C LEU A 115 1.89 -10.67 15.79
N ALA A 116 3.14 -10.71 16.29
CA ALA A 116 4.23 -11.49 15.70
C ALA A 116 3.98 -13.02 15.73
N ALA A 117 3.30 -13.53 16.75
CA ALA A 117 2.83 -14.92 16.78
C ALA A 117 1.70 -15.17 15.77
N GLY A 118 0.74 -14.26 15.68
CA GLY A 118 -0.34 -14.30 14.69
C GLY A 118 0.18 -14.31 13.25
N ILE A 119 1.08 -13.38 12.90
CA ILE A 119 1.72 -13.30 11.57
C ILE A 119 2.40 -14.63 11.21
N ARG A 120 3.20 -15.21 12.11
CA ARG A 120 3.87 -16.51 11.88
C ARG A 120 2.86 -17.64 11.65
N LEU A 121 1.78 -17.70 12.42
CA LEU A 121 0.73 -18.71 12.23
C LEU A 121 0.03 -18.58 10.86
N GLN A 122 -0.34 -17.36 10.46
CA GLN A 122 -1.00 -17.16 9.17
C GLN A 122 -0.03 -17.38 7.98
N ALA A 123 1.25 -17.05 8.13
CA ALA A 123 2.27 -17.34 7.12
C ALA A 123 2.42 -18.86 6.87
N LEU A 124 2.35 -19.69 7.91
CA LEU A 124 2.35 -21.16 7.76
C LEU A 124 1.10 -21.65 7.01
N ARG A 125 -0.10 -21.17 7.37
CA ARG A 125 -1.35 -21.48 6.64
C ARG A 125 -1.26 -21.08 5.16
N LEU A 126 -0.64 -19.94 4.86
CA LEU A 126 -0.45 -19.46 3.50
C LEU A 126 0.49 -20.35 2.68
N THR A 127 1.58 -20.84 3.27
CA THR A 127 2.48 -21.83 2.65
C THR A 127 1.74 -23.14 2.36
N LEU A 128 0.92 -23.64 3.30
CA LEU A 128 0.11 -24.85 3.09
C LEU A 128 -0.94 -24.67 1.98
N ALA A 129 -1.58 -23.49 1.91
CA ALA A 129 -2.53 -23.17 0.84
C ALA A 129 -1.85 -23.09 -0.55
N ALA A 130 -0.66 -22.48 -0.63
CA ALA A 130 0.12 -22.45 -1.87
C ALA A 130 0.55 -23.87 -2.31
N GLY A 131 1.09 -24.67 -1.39
CA GLY A 131 1.48 -26.05 -1.66
C GLY A 131 0.30 -26.92 -2.13
N GLN A 132 -0.89 -26.76 -1.54
CA GLN A 132 -2.10 -27.43 -2.01
C GLN A 132 -2.48 -27.04 -3.44
N ILE A 133 -2.36 -25.75 -3.81
CA ILE A 133 -2.66 -25.28 -5.17
C ILE A 133 -1.72 -25.91 -6.20
N ASP A 134 -0.44 -25.99 -5.89
CA ASP A 134 0.58 -26.55 -6.78
C ASP A 134 0.47 -28.08 -6.88
N GLU A 135 0.24 -28.79 -5.77
CA GLU A 135 0.00 -30.24 -5.78
C GLU A 135 -1.26 -30.60 -6.57
N SER A 136 -2.36 -29.86 -6.38
CA SER A 136 -3.59 -30.04 -7.16
C SER A 136 -3.37 -29.79 -8.66
N TYR A 137 -2.55 -28.79 -9.03
CA TYR A 137 -2.20 -28.54 -10.43
C TYR A 137 -1.40 -29.68 -11.05
N VAL A 138 -0.39 -30.21 -10.35
CA VAL A 138 0.38 -31.38 -10.80
C VAL A 138 -0.51 -32.62 -10.92
N ARG A 139 -1.40 -32.85 -9.94
CA ARG A 139 -2.37 -33.96 -9.97
C ARG A 139 -3.37 -33.83 -11.13
N ALA A 140 -3.82 -32.62 -11.46
CA ALA A 140 -4.71 -32.36 -12.59
C ALA A 140 -4.03 -32.52 -13.96
N ALA A 141 -2.73 -32.24 -14.05
CA ALA A 141 -1.94 -32.57 -15.23
C ALA A 141 -1.78 -34.10 -15.38
N ALA A 142 -1.45 -34.78 -14.28
CA ALA A 142 -1.29 -36.24 -14.23
C ALA A 142 -2.59 -37.03 -14.50
N SER A 143 -3.78 -36.47 -14.23
CA SER A 143 -5.05 -37.14 -14.54
C SER A 143 -5.35 -37.21 -16.04
N ARG A 144 -4.71 -36.34 -16.85
CA ARG A 144 -4.83 -36.34 -18.31
C ARG A 144 -3.73 -37.17 -19.00
N SER A 145 -2.54 -37.25 -18.42
CA SER A 145 -1.45 -38.08 -18.94
C SER A 145 -1.57 -39.53 -18.44
N GLY A 146 -2.12 -40.40 -19.28
CA GLY A 146 -1.76 -41.82 -19.21
C GLY A 146 -0.24 -41.93 -19.26
N GLY A 147 0.38 -42.34 -18.15
CA GLY A 147 1.84 -42.41 -18.06
C GLY A 147 2.43 -43.33 -19.13
N PRO A 148 3.72 -43.17 -19.51
CA PRO A 148 4.32 -43.83 -20.68
C PRO A 148 4.30 -45.37 -20.65
N PHE A 149 3.94 -45.97 -19.52
CA PHE A 149 3.81 -47.42 -19.31
C PHE A 149 2.36 -47.89 -19.05
N ARG A 150 1.36 -47.00 -19.14
CA ARG A 150 -0.05 -47.41 -19.14
C ARG A 150 -0.49 -47.68 -20.56
N LEU A 151 -0.79 -48.95 -20.84
CA LEU A 151 -1.37 -49.41 -22.12
C LEU A 151 -2.77 -48.82 -22.38
N GLU A 152 -3.42 -48.27 -21.35
CA GLU A 152 -4.72 -47.62 -21.45
C GLU A 152 -4.70 -46.27 -20.69
N PRO A 153 -5.09 -45.16 -21.31
CA PRO A 153 -5.23 -43.88 -20.61
C PRO A 153 -6.28 -44.00 -19.50
N PRO A 154 -6.20 -43.20 -18.41
CA PRO A 154 -7.28 -43.17 -17.42
C PRO A 154 -8.60 -42.85 -18.11
N SER A 155 -9.66 -43.59 -17.78
CA SER A 155 -10.99 -43.29 -18.32
C SER A 155 -11.38 -41.86 -17.96
N LEU A 156 -12.08 -41.18 -18.87
CA LEU A 156 -12.52 -39.80 -18.66
C LEU A 156 -13.31 -39.67 -17.35
N THR A 157 -14.13 -40.66 -17.00
CA THR A 157 -14.83 -40.77 -15.71
C THR A 157 -13.89 -40.72 -14.49
N ALA A 158 -12.76 -41.42 -14.53
CA ALA A 158 -11.77 -41.38 -13.45
C ALA A 158 -11.05 -40.02 -13.38
N ALA A 159 -10.77 -39.39 -14.54
CA ALA A 159 -10.19 -38.06 -14.60
C ALA A 159 -11.16 -36.98 -14.09
N THR A 160 -12.45 -37.04 -14.46
CA THR A 160 -13.55 -36.21 -13.95
C THR A 160 -13.64 -36.33 -12.43
N SER A 161 -13.79 -37.56 -11.89
CA SER A 161 -13.86 -37.78 -10.44
C SER A 161 -12.61 -37.26 -9.69
N THR A 162 -11.44 -37.35 -10.32
CA THR A 162 -10.18 -36.80 -9.77
C THR A 162 -10.20 -35.26 -9.71
N LEU A 163 -10.75 -34.58 -10.73
CA LEU A 163 -10.91 -33.12 -10.77
C LEU A 163 -11.99 -32.64 -9.79
N ASP A 164 -13.16 -33.29 -9.80
CA ASP A 164 -14.29 -32.98 -8.91
C ASP A 164 -13.93 -33.17 -7.43
N GLY A 165 -13.04 -34.11 -7.12
CA GLY A 165 -12.51 -34.34 -5.78
C GLY A 165 -11.52 -33.28 -5.30
N MET A 166 -11.02 -32.39 -6.18
CA MET A 166 -10.08 -31.34 -5.76
C MET A 166 -10.81 -30.22 -5.01
N ARG A 167 -10.34 -29.95 -3.79
CA ARG A 167 -10.88 -28.92 -2.90
C ARG A 167 -9.74 -28.12 -2.30
N PHE A 168 -9.77 -26.80 -2.45
CA PHE A 168 -8.75 -25.88 -1.93
C PHE A 168 -9.05 -25.47 -0.48
N GLY A 169 -9.27 -26.45 0.41
CA GLY A 169 -9.68 -26.22 1.79
C GLY A 169 -8.74 -25.30 2.59
N TRP A 170 -7.42 -25.39 2.35
CA TRP A 170 -6.46 -24.46 2.94
C TRP A 170 -6.64 -23.03 2.42
N ALA A 171 -6.88 -22.86 1.12
CA ALA A 171 -7.15 -21.54 0.55
C ALA A 171 -8.45 -20.93 1.09
N SER A 172 -9.52 -21.72 1.25
CA SER A 172 -10.75 -21.25 1.90
C SER A 172 -10.54 -20.83 3.36
N SER A 173 -9.65 -21.50 4.09
CA SER A 173 -9.31 -21.08 5.47
C SER A 173 -8.66 -19.69 5.55
N LEU A 174 -8.11 -19.18 4.44
CA LEU A 174 -7.49 -17.85 4.39
C LEU A 174 -8.52 -16.70 4.48
N ASP A 175 -9.80 -16.96 4.23
CA ASP A 175 -10.85 -15.93 4.35
C ASP A 175 -10.97 -15.39 5.81
N ALA A 176 -10.54 -16.19 6.81
CA ALA A 176 -10.47 -15.78 8.22
C ALA A 176 -9.26 -14.90 8.58
N VAL A 177 -8.16 -14.94 7.80
CA VAL A 177 -6.86 -14.28 8.11
C VAL A 177 -7.03 -12.79 8.41
N ARG A 178 -7.92 -12.11 7.68
CA ARG A 178 -8.21 -10.69 7.89
C ARG A 178 -8.81 -10.42 9.27
N GLY A 179 -9.80 -11.23 9.68
CA GLY A 179 -10.45 -11.07 10.99
C GLY A 179 -9.49 -11.39 12.14
N GLU A 180 -8.75 -12.50 12.02
CA GLU A 180 -7.79 -12.94 13.04
C GLU A 180 -6.65 -11.93 13.27
N LEU A 181 -6.09 -11.34 12.21
CA LEU A 181 -5.01 -10.34 12.34
C LEU A 181 -5.51 -8.93 12.70
N ALA A 182 -6.73 -8.54 12.30
CA ALA A 182 -7.24 -7.19 12.57
C ALA A 182 -7.33 -6.87 14.07
N GLY A 183 -7.76 -7.82 14.91
CA GLY A 183 -7.80 -7.63 16.36
C GLY A 183 -6.41 -7.44 16.98
N LEU A 184 -5.40 -8.17 16.49
CA LEU A 184 -4.02 -8.08 16.96
C LEU A 184 -3.35 -6.75 16.54
N VAL A 185 -3.59 -6.30 15.30
CA VAL A 185 -3.14 -4.98 14.82
C VAL A 185 -3.78 -3.86 15.63
N GLN A 186 -5.09 -3.95 15.92
CA GLN A 186 -5.79 -2.95 16.71
C GLN A 186 -5.28 -2.86 18.16
N ALA A 187 -4.87 -3.98 18.77
CA ALA A 187 -4.23 -3.99 20.08
C ALA A 187 -2.87 -3.26 20.06
N VAL A 188 -2.04 -3.51 19.05
CA VAL A 188 -0.76 -2.80 18.86
C VAL A 188 -0.99 -1.29 18.67
N HIS A 189 -1.98 -0.88 17.87
CA HIS A 189 -2.32 0.55 17.72
C HIS A 189 -2.78 1.20 19.04
N ALA A 190 -3.50 0.48 19.89
CA ALA A 190 -3.91 0.98 21.21
C ALA A 190 -2.71 1.17 22.15
N ASP A 191 -1.77 0.22 22.18
CA ASP A 191 -0.54 0.34 22.96
C ASP A 191 0.37 1.48 22.47
N VAL A 192 0.42 1.71 21.15
CA VAL A 192 1.12 2.87 20.56
C VAL A 192 0.46 4.19 20.97
N ALA A 193 -0.86 4.27 20.96
CA ALA A 193 -1.58 5.45 21.43
C ALA A 193 -1.34 5.71 22.93
N ALA A 194 -1.31 4.67 23.76
CA ALA A 194 -0.99 4.77 25.19
C ALA A 194 0.45 5.26 25.43
N TRP A 195 1.43 4.75 24.66
CA TRP A 195 2.81 5.24 24.70
C TRP A 195 2.91 6.72 24.28
N GLN A 196 2.20 7.14 23.23
CA GLN A 196 2.17 8.55 22.79
C GLN A 196 1.57 9.48 23.86
N ALA A 197 0.52 9.04 24.55
CA ALA A 197 -0.07 9.80 25.65
C ALA A 197 0.92 9.96 26.83
N GLU A 198 1.70 8.91 27.14
CA GLU A 198 2.75 8.98 28.15
C GLU A 198 3.90 9.93 27.75
N GLN A 199 4.35 9.90 26.49
CA GLN A 199 5.35 10.87 26.00
C GLN A 199 4.84 12.32 26.12
N ALA A 200 3.57 12.57 25.79
CA ALA A 200 2.96 13.88 25.94
C ALA A 200 2.89 14.33 27.42
N ARG A 201 2.58 13.40 28.35
CA ARG A 201 2.57 13.64 29.80
C ARG A 201 3.95 14.03 30.32
N LEU A 202 5.00 13.31 29.91
CA LEU A 202 6.38 13.60 30.29
C LEU A 202 6.86 14.95 29.73
N ALA A 203 6.56 15.25 28.46
CA ALA A 203 6.87 16.54 27.86
C ALA A 203 6.18 17.72 28.57
N ALA A 204 4.92 17.54 28.99
CA ALA A 204 4.20 18.55 29.77
C ALA A 204 4.81 18.80 31.16
N MET A 205 5.29 17.74 31.83
CA MET A 205 6.01 17.87 33.11
C MET A 205 7.33 18.63 32.94
N GLU A 206 8.09 18.34 31.90
CA GLU A 206 9.35 19.05 31.62
C GLU A 206 9.11 20.53 31.27
N ALA A 207 8.09 20.82 30.43
CA ALA A 207 7.69 22.18 30.13
C ALA A 207 7.28 22.96 31.40
N ALA A 208 6.56 22.32 32.33
CA ALA A 208 6.22 22.92 33.62
C ALA A 208 7.46 23.18 34.49
N ARG A 209 8.43 22.26 34.51
CA ARG A 209 9.71 22.43 35.23
C ARG A 209 10.52 23.61 34.69
N VAL A 210 10.64 23.72 33.35
CA VAL A 210 11.32 24.83 32.67
C VAL A 210 10.59 26.16 32.94
N ALA A 211 9.26 26.18 32.89
CA ALA A 211 8.47 27.38 33.17
C ALA A 211 8.65 27.87 34.62
N GLU A 212 8.70 26.97 35.62
CA GLU A 212 8.94 27.38 37.00
C GLU A 212 10.38 27.85 37.23
N ALA A 213 11.38 27.18 36.63
CA ALA A 213 12.76 27.65 36.65
C ALA A 213 12.90 29.07 36.05
N ALA A 214 12.22 29.35 34.94
CA ALA A 214 12.18 30.68 34.33
C ALA A 214 11.52 31.73 35.25
N ARG A 215 10.44 31.39 35.96
CA ARG A 215 9.80 32.28 36.96
C ARG A 215 10.73 32.59 38.12
N VAL A 216 11.45 31.59 38.63
CA VAL A 216 12.44 31.77 39.71
C VAL A 216 13.58 32.68 39.25
N ALA A 217 14.13 32.45 38.04
CA ALA A 217 15.17 33.30 37.45
C ALA A 217 14.69 34.75 37.26
N ALA A 218 13.46 34.97 36.77
CA ALA A 218 12.89 36.30 36.62
C ALA A 218 12.70 37.02 37.96
N ARG A 219 12.26 36.32 39.01
CA ARG A 219 12.18 36.85 40.38
C ARG A 219 13.56 37.22 40.93
N ALA A 220 14.58 36.38 40.71
CA ALA A 220 15.95 36.67 41.13
C ALA A 220 16.53 37.90 40.41
N ALA A 221 16.29 38.04 39.10
CA ALA A 221 16.69 39.21 38.33
C ALA A 221 15.99 40.50 38.80
N ALA A 222 14.69 40.43 39.13
CA ALA A 222 13.94 41.56 39.66
C ALA A 222 14.35 41.96 41.09
N ALA A 223 14.88 41.02 41.88
CA ALA A 223 15.38 41.26 43.24
C ALA A 223 16.84 41.74 43.29
N ALA A 224 17.57 41.71 42.16
CA ALA A 224 18.94 42.20 42.10
C ALA A 224 18.97 43.71 42.39
N PRO A 225 19.76 44.20 43.36
CA PRO A 225 19.80 45.61 43.68
C PRO A 225 20.30 46.40 42.46
N VAL A 226 19.53 47.40 42.04
CA VAL A 226 19.96 48.33 40.99
C VAL A 226 21.21 49.03 41.49
N ALA A 227 22.37 48.61 40.98
CA ALA A 227 23.64 49.22 41.30
C ALA A 227 23.58 50.68 40.82
N ALA A 228 23.41 51.61 41.76
CA ALA A 228 23.29 53.03 41.45
C ALA A 228 24.49 53.44 40.58
N PRO A 229 24.27 54.09 39.43
CA PRO A 229 25.35 54.41 38.51
C PRO A 229 26.36 55.31 39.23
N ARG A 230 27.53 54.75 39.55
CA ARG A 230 28.64 55.52 40.11
C ARG A 230 29.06 56.52 39.05
N ALA A 231 28.77 57.79 39.31
CA ALA A 231 29.04 58.91 38.42
C ALA A 231 30.55 59.20 38.33
N SER A 232 31.29 58.33 37.64
CA SER A 232 32.64 58.62 37.17
C SER A 232 32.54 59.53 35.96
N GLY A 233 32.66 60.84 36.20
CA GLY A 233 32.50 61.86 35.16
C GLY A 233 33.57 61.78 34.08
N ALA A 234 33.19 61.29 32.89
CA ALA A 234 33.94 61.44 31.66
C ALA A 234 33.03 62.10 30.62
N ARG A 235 33.25 63.40 30.40
CA ARG A 235 32.45 64.29 29.52
C ARG A 235 32.78 64.01 28.04
N PRO A 236 31.87 63.45 27.22
CA PRO A 236 32.09 63.33 25.79
C PRO A 236 31.90 64.71 25.14
N VAL A 237 32.81 65.10 24.26
CA VAL A 237 32.66 66.30 23.43
C VAL A 237 31.69 65.99 22.30
N ALA A 238 30.64 66.81 22.15
CA ALA A 238 29.64 66.64 21.11
C ALA A 238 30.07 67.34 19.81
N THR A 239 30.26 66.57 18.74
CA THR A 239 30.29 67.06 17.35
C THR A 239 29.05 66.54 16.62
N ALA A 240 28.07 67.41 16.41
CA ALA A 240 26.81 67.08 15.76
C ALA A 240 26.91 67.21 14.23
N PRO A 241 26.53 66.18 13.44
CA PRO A 241 26.24 66.34 12.03
C PRO A 241 24.84 66.94 11.81
N ARG A 242 24.80 67.95 10.95
CA ARG A 242 23.62 68.67 10.46
C ARG A 242 22.62 67.74 9.75
N PRO A 243 21.29 67.90 9.94
CA PRO A 243 20.30 67.14 9.19
C PRO A 243 20.25 67.62 7.73
N ALA A 244 20.26 66.68 6.79
CA ALA A 244 19.98 66.94 5.38
C ALA A 244 18.51 66.61 5.09
N ALA A 245 17.77 67.57 4.53
CA ALA A 245 16.43 67.32 4.02
C ALA A 245 16.50 66.42 2.78
N GLY A 246 15.79 65.30 2.78
CA GLY A 246 15.84 64.29 1.72
C GLY A 246 14.49 63.64 1.46
N VAL A 247 13.79 64.19 0.47
CA VAL A 247 12.82 63.55 -0.45
C VAL A 247 11.94 62.42 0.10
N SER A 248 10.63 62.69 0.20
CA SER A 248 9.60 61.65 0.35
C SER A 248 9.61 60.67 -0.83
N PRO A 249 9.76 59.35 -0.60
CA PRO A 249 9.48 58.36 -1.63
C PRO A 249 7.97 58.32 -1.89
N GLY A 250 7.57 58.27 -3.16
CA GLY A 250 6.17 58.12 -3.53
C GLY A 250 5.56 56.82 -3.01
N ALA A 251 4.24 56.81 -2.82
CA ALA A 251 3.50 55.62 -2.42
C ALA A 251 3.68 54.50 -3.45
N ALA A 252 4.59 53.57 -3.16
CA ALA A 252 4.66 52.32 -3.88
C ALA A 252 3.33 51.60 -3.69
N ALA A 253 2.66 51.27 -4.80
CA ALA A 253 1.47 50.45 -4.76
C ALA A 253 1.82 49.16 -3.99
N SER A 254 1.00 48.81 -3.00
CA SER A 254 1.15 47.57 -2.24
C SER A 254 0.97 46.40 -3.19
N VAL A 255 2.08 45.94 -3.78
CA VAL A 255 2.16 44.66 -4.47
C VAL A 255 1.70 43.64 -3.45
N ALA A 256 0.53 43.04 -3.69
CA ALA A 256 -0.05 42.08 -2.78
C ALA A 256 0.96 40.94 -2.61
N VAL A 257 1.65 40.91 -1.47
CA VAL A 257 2.61 39.86 -1.15
C VAL A 257 1.82 38.56 -1.21
N PRO A 258 2.12 37.66 -2.16
CA PRO A 258 1.33 36.45 -2.32
C PRO A 258 1.38 35.68 -1.00
N ALA A 259 0.21 35.26 -0.51
CA ALA A 259 0.10 34.63 0.80
C ALA A 259 1.13 33.49 0.93
N LEU A 260 2.12 33.71 1.80
CA LEU A 260 3.29 32.84 1.87
C LEU A 260 2.86 31.50 2.47
N PHE A 261 2.79 30.47 1.64
CA PHE A 261 2.41 29.14 2.11
C PHE A 261 3.57 28.55 2.91
N ASN A 262 3.37 28.40 4.22
CA ASN A 262 4.34 27.84 5.16
C ASN A 262 3.93 26.41 5.56
N LYS A 263 4.87 25.46 5.50
CA LYS A 263 4.61 24.05 5.83
C LYS A 263 5.76 23.45 6.62
N LEU A 264 5.45 22.74 7.70
CA LEU A 264 6.44 21.95 8.45
C LEU A 264 6.69 20.62 7.73
N VAL A 265 7.97 20.35 7.42
CA VAL A 265 8.48 19.04 7.02
C VAL A 265 9.02 18.37 8.29
N TRP A 266 8.25 17.42 8.83
CA TRP A 266 8.45 16.92 10.19
C TRP A 266 9.55 15.85 10.29
N THR A 267 9.76 15.08 9.21
CA THR A 267 10.80 14.05 9.09
C THR A 267 11.13 13.80 7.63
N SER A 268 12.23 13.08 7.39
CA SER A 268 12.47 12.35 6.14
C SER A 268 12.02 10.90 6.29
N GLY A 269 11.62 10.26 5.19
CA GLY A 269 11.09 8.90 5.21
C GLY A 269 10.34 8.52 3.94
N PHE A 270 9.36 7.63 4.07
CA PHE A 270 8.43 7.23 3.03
C PHE A 270 7.03 6.95 3.62
N GLN A 271 6.40 5.82 3.26
CA GLN A 271 4.99 5.57 3.55
C GLN A 271 4.63 5.59 5.05
N SER A 272 5.45 4.98 5.92
CA SER A 272 5.20 4.99 7.38
C SER A 272 5.15 6.40 7.96
N GLU A 273 5.99 7.31 7.47
CA GLU A 273 6.05 8.68 7.94
C GLU A 273 4.93 9.54 7.34
N ILE A 274 4.48 9.22 6.12
CA ILE A 274 3.31 9.83 5.48
C ILE A 274 2.03 9.42 6.23
N ASP A 275 1.92 8.13 6.57
CA ASP A 275 0.80 7.52 7.29
C ASP A 275 0.65 8.10 8.71
N ALA A 276 1.76 8.50 9.35
CA ALA A 276 1.74 9.15 10.65
C ALA A 276 1.04 10.52 10.67
N CYS A 277 0.86 11.19 9.51
CA CYS A 277 0.10 12.43 9.37
C CYS A 277 0.52 13.60 10.29
N ARG A 278 1.79 13.67 10.67
CA ARG A 278 2.36 14.71 11.57
C ARG A 278 2.85 15.98 10.85
N GLY A 279 2.70 16.03 9.54
CA GLY A 279 3.17 17.12 8.67
C GLY A 279 3.60 16.56 7.31
N ALA A 280 4.35 17.35 6.56
CA ALA A 280 4.93 16.88 5.31
C ALA A 280 6.20 16.05 5.56
N VAL A 281 6.50 15.11 4.66
CA VAL A 281 7.65 14.20 4.74
C VAL A 281 8.60 14.45 3.58
N ASP A 282 9.90 14.51 3.86
CA ASP A 282 10.92 14.51 2.81
C ASP A 282 11.17 13.08 2.32
N VAL A 283 10.72 12.79 1.09
CA VAL A 283 10.83 11.49 0.44
C VAL A 283 11.87 11.49 -0.69
N THR A 284 12.77 12.48 -0.70
CA THR A 284 13.84 12.63 -1.71
C THR A 284 14.67 11.36 -1.88
N GLY A 285 14.93 10.62 -0.79
CA GLY A 285 15.68 9.36 -0.81
C GLY A 285 15.06 8.27 -1.69
N ASN A 286 13.73 8.27 -1.85
CA ASN A 286 13.00 7.27 -2.63
C ASN A 286 12.86 7.64 -4.12
N TYR A 287 12.91 8.93 -4.46
CA TYR A 287 12.70 9.43 -5.82
C TYR A 287 13.97 9.95 -6.51
N GLY A 288 15.08 10.15 -5.78
CA GLY A 288 16.34 10.70 -6.31
C GLY A 288 16.27 12.19 -6.71
N VAL A 289 15.09 12.80 -6.63
CA VAL A 289 14.81 14.22 -6.85
C VAL A 289 14.16 14.81 -5.60
N ALA A 290 14.31 16.12 -5.42
CA ALA A 290 13.81 16.86 -4.27
C ALA A 290 12.28 16.75 -4.14
N THR A 291 11.80 15.89 -3.24
CA THR A 291 10.39 15.49 -3.20
C THR A 291 9.80 15.53 -1.80
N ILE A 292 8.65 16.20 -1.66
CA ILE A 292 7.87 16.27 -0.42
C ILE A 292 6.52 15.57 -0.61
N ALA A 293 6.11 14.76 0.38
CA ALA A 293 4.87 13.99 0.39
C ALA A 293 3.98 14.32 1.60
N GLU A 294 2.66 14.29 1.42
CA GLU A 294 1.69 14.12 2.52
C GLU A 294 0.34 13.62 2.03
N HIS A 295 -0.45 13.04 2.95
CA HIS A 295 -1.84 12.68 2.69
C HIS A 295 -2.75 13.90 2.45
N TRP A 296 -3.65 13.79 1.47
CA TRP A 296 -4.68 14.79 1.14
C TRP A 296 -5.42 15.36 2.36
N SER A 297 -5.90 14.47 3.23
CA SER A 297 -6.66 14.77 4.44
C SER A 297 -5.81 15.37 5.56
N CYS A 298 -4.50 15.12 5.57
CA CYS A 298 -3.57 15.59 6.60
C CYS A 298 -2.90 16.93 6.24
N GLY A 299 -3.32 17.52 5.12
CA GLY A 299 -2.88 18.83 4.65
C GLY A 299 -2.68 18.91 3.14
N GLY A 300 -2.56 17.76 2.45
CA GLY A 300 -2.21 17.69 1.03
C GLY A 300 -3.19 18.41 0.11
N SER A 301 -4.45 18.52 0.54
CA SER A 301 -5.51 19.31 -0.08
C SER A 301 -5.25 20.82 -0.15
N ARG A 302 -4.31 21.34 0.64
CA ARG A 302 -3.94 22.76 0.69
C ARG A 302 -2.62 23.08 0.01
N PHE A 303 -1.88 22.08 -0.48
CA PHE A 303 -0.60 22.33 -1.14
C PHE A 303 -0.80 23.27 -2.35
N PRO A 304 0.00 24.33 -2.48
CA PRO A 304 -0.09 25.23 -3.61
C PRO A 304 0.30 24.48 -4.90
N GLY A 305 -0.35 24.78 -6.02
CA GLY A 305 -0.10 24.12 -7.30
C GLY A 305 1.20 24.57 -7.99
N THR A 306 1.52 23.92 -9.12
CA THR A 306 2.71 24.16 -9.96
C THR A 306 3.00 25.64 -10.22
N GLY A 307 4.27 26.03 -10.11
CA GLY A 307 4.77 27.39 -10.32
C GLY A 307 4.58 28.35 -9.15
N ARG A 308 3.94 27.93 -8.05
CA ARG A 308 3.82 28.73 -6.82
C ARG A 308 5.06 28.58 -5.93
N GLN A 309 5.29 29.56 -5.06
CA GLN A 309 6.30 29.45 -4.00
C GLN A 309 5.70 28.80 -2.75
N ILE A 310 6.52 27.99 -2.09
CA ILE A 310 6.27 27.39 -0.77
C ILE A 310 7.50 27.58 0.10
N THR A 311 7.31 27.87 1.39
CA THR A 311 8.39 27.91 2.37
C THR A 311 8.23 26.73 3.34
N PHE A 312 9.28 25.92 3.42
CA PHE A 312 9.37 24.80 4.34
C PHE A 312 10.18 25.17 5.59
N SER A 313 9.82 24.54 6.70
CA SER A 313 10.57 24.51 7.95
C SER A 313 10.70 23.07 8.45
N GLY A 314 11.56 22.82 9.44
CA GLY A 314 11.81 21.46 9.96
C GLY A 314 13.02 20.81 9.28
N VAL A 315 12.95 19.49 9.02
CA VAL A 315 14.12 18.73 8.50
C VAL A 315 14.55 19.16 7.11
N ARG A 316 13.64 19.73 6.33
CA ARG A 316 13.92 20.43 5.08
C ARG A 316 13.39 21.85 5.22
N ALA A 317 14.29 22.84 5.16
CA ALA A 317 13.94 24.25 5.34
C ALA A 317 14.35 25.08 4.11
N GLY A 318 13.64 26.17 3.87
CA GLY A 318 13.90 27.12 2.78
C GLY A 318 12.68 27.39 1.91
N THR A 319 12.83 28.28 0.92
CA THR A 319 11.76 28.63 -0.03
C THR A 319 12.02 27.94 -1.36
N TYR A 320 10.99 27.29 -1.90
CA TYR A 320 11.04 26.45 -3.09
C TYR A 320 9.94 26.85 -4.08
N LEU A 321 10.15 26.57 -5.36
CA LEU A 321 9.08 26.55 -6.36
C LEU A 321 8.48 25.16 -6.44
N VAL A 322 7.15 25.11 -6.49
CA VAL A 322 6.37 23.90 -6.70
C VAL A 322 6.50 23.44 -8.16
N GLY A 323 7.10 22.28 -8.40
CA GLY A 323 7.03 21.59 -9.69
C GLY A 323 5.77 20.75 -9.87
N GLY A 324 5.79 19.85 -10.84
CA GLY A 324 4.65 18.95 -11.12
C GLY A 324 4.47 17.86 -10.06
N VAL A 325 3.29 17.23 -10.09
CA VAL A 325 3.00 16.05 -9.27
C VAL A 325 3.65 14.82 -9.90
N VAL A 326 4.54 14.16 -9.16
CA VAL A 326 5.32 13.00 -9.65
C VAL A 326 4.57 11.67 -9.56
N ALA A 327 3.70 11.53 -8.56
CA ALA A 327 2.84 10.38 -8.38
C ALA A 327 1.62 10.79 -7.56
N VAL A 328 0.50 10.10 -7.78
CA VAL A 328 -0.64 10.05 -6.86
C VAL A 328 -0.79 8.59 -6.47
N LEU A 329 -0.74 8.32 -5.18
CA LEU A 329 -0.85 7.00 -4.54
C LEU A 329 -2.10 6.97 -3.65
#